data_AF-A0A6S6RPT9-F1
#
_entry.id   AF-A0A6S6RPT9-F1
#
_cell.length_a   1.000
_cell.length_b   1.000
_cell.length_c   1.000
_cell.angle_alpha   90.00
_cell.angle_beta   90.00
_cell.angle_gamma   90.00
#
_symmetry.space_group_name_H-M   'P 1'
#
loop_
_entity.id
_entity.type
_entity.pdbx_description
1 polymer ?
#
loop_
_entity_poly.entity_id
_entity_poly.type
_entity_poly.pdbx_seq_one_letter_code
_entity_poly.pdbx_strand_id
1 'polypeptide(L)' 'MNLKRYARIRQVIAMRQLDLTVCLENVHKPHNIFDVIRTVDSVRI' A
#
# COMPACT_ATOMS: atom_id res chain seq x y z
N MET A 1 17.01 15.67 1.18
CA MET A 1 16.38 14.35 0.98
C MET A 1 17.14 13.33 1.81
N ASN A 2 16.51 12.69 2.80
CA ASN A 2 17.23 11.80 3.74
C ASN A 2 17.52 10.44 3.08
N LEU A 3 18.79 10.03 3.01
CA LEU A 3 19.25 8.77 2.42
C LEU A 3 18.55 7.53 3.02
N LYS A 4 18.22 7.56 4.32
CA LYS A 4 17.48 6.46 4.99
C LYS A 4 16.06 6.33 4.43
N ARG A 5 15.38 7.46 4.17
CA ARG A 5 14.04 7.47 3.57
C ARG A 5 14.08 6.95 2.14
N TYR A 6 15.08 7.39 1.36
CA TYR A 6 15.26 6.94 -0.01
C TYR A 6 15.50 5.42 -0.12
N ALA A 7 16.40 4.88 0.71
CA ALA A 7 16.67 3.44 0.74
C ALA A 7 15.42 2.63 1.13
N ARG A 8 14.64 3.11 2.11
CA ARG A 8 13.40 2.44 2.54
C ARG A 8 12.34 2.46 1.45
N ILE A 9 12.16 3.58 0.74
CA ILE A 9 11.22 3.67 -0.40
C ILE A 9 11.63 2.67 -1.49
N ARG A 10 12.92 2.59 -1.82
CA ARG A 10 13.43 1.61 -2.80
C ARG A 10 13.17 0.16 -2.39
N GLN A 11 13.39 -0.17 -1.12
CA GLN A 11 13.10 -1.52 -0.60
C GLN A 11 11.60 -1.85 -0.69
N VAL A 12 10.72 -0.91 -0.34
CA VAL A 12 9.27 -1.12 -0.42
C VAL A 12 8.80 -1.31 -1.86
N ILE A 13 9.27 -0.48 -2.81
CA ILE A 13 8.91 -0.61 -4.24
C ILE A 13 9.38 -1.95 -4.81
N ALA A 14 10.57 -2.44 -4.43
CA ALA A 14 11.09 -3.71 -4.92
C ALA A 14 10.30 -4.94 -4.45
N MET A 15 9.46 -4.81 -3.42
CA MET A 15 8.67 -5.91 -2.86
C MET A 15 7.19 -5.88 -3.26
N ARG A 16 6.77 -4.94 -4.13
CA ARG A 16 5.37 -4.82 -4.58
C ARG A 16 4.96 -5.95 -5.52
N GLN A 17 3.73 -6.44 -5.39
CA GLN A 17 3.12 -7.41 -6.30
C GLN A 17 2.32 -6.67 -7.38
N LEU A 18 2.94 -6.49 -8.54
CA LEU A 18 2.35 -5.76 -9.68
C LEU A 18 1.18 -6.51 -10.35
N ASP A 19 0.95 -7.78 -10.01
CA ASP A 19 -0.07 -8.66 -10.58
C ASP A 19 -1.37 -8.73 -9.76
N LEU A 20 -1.44 -8.05 -8.61
CA LEU A 20 -2.58 -8.10 -7.71
C LEU A 20 -3.30 -6.74 -7.63
N THR A 21 -4.57 -6.72 -8.04
CA THR A 21 -5.44 -5.53 -7.97
C THR A 21 -6.55 -5.76 -6.95
N VAL A 22 -6.80 -4.77 -6.09
CA VAL A 22 -7.91 -4.79 -5.12
C VAL A 22 -9.02 -3.84 -5.60
N CYS A 23 -10.22 -4.38 -5.82
CA CYS A 23 -11.41 -3.60 -6.18
C CYS A 23 -12.25 -3.33 -4.93
N LEU A 24 -12.52 -2.04 -4.65
CA LEU A 24 -13.39 -1.62 -3.57
C LEU A 24 -14.73 -1.14 -4.13
N GLU A 25 -15.80 -1.89 -3.88
CA GLU A 25 -17.16 -1.54 -4.30
C GLU A 25 -18.05 -1.31 -3.07
N ASN A 26 -18.91 -0.28 -3.11
CA ASN A 26 -19.87 0.06 -2.06
C ASN A 26 -19.29 0.28 -0.65
N VAL A 27 -18.10 0.89 -0.54
CA VAL A 27 -17.55 1.25 0.77
C VAL A 27 -18.30 2.44 1.38
N HIS A 28 -19.24 2.15 2.29
CA HIS A 28 -20.14 3.13 2.88
C HIS A 28 -19.48 4.15 3.83
N LYS A 29 -18.26 3.88 4.33
CA LYS A 29 -17.58 4.75 5.31
C LYS A 29 -16.15 5.06 4.87
N PRO A 30 -15.74 6.35 4.80
CA PRO A 30 -14.39 6.73 4.37
C PRO A 30 -13.24 6.14 5.21
N HIS A 31 -13.45 5.87 6.51
CA HIS A 31 -12.41 5.26 7.35
C HIS A 31 -12.07 3.83 6.93
N ASN A 32 -13.04 3.07 6.42
CA ASN A 32 -12.80 1.70 5.94
C ASN A 32 -11.84 1.68 4.76
N ILE A 33 -11.77 2.76 3.96
CA ILE A 33 -10.84 2.87 2.84
C ILE A 33 -9.40 2.98 3.36
N PHE A 34 -9.17 3.77 4.41
CA PHE A 34 -7.85 3.90 5.03
C PHE A 34 -7.38 2.58 5.65
N ASP A 35 -8.29 1.84 6.28
CA ASP A 35 -7.98 0.53 6.85
C ASP A 35 -7.60 -0.47 5.75
N VAL A 36 -8.33 -0.49 4.63
CA VAL A 36 -7.98 -1.32 3.47
C VAL A 36 -6.63 -0.93 2.89
N ILE A 37 -6.37 0.36 2.66
CA ILE A 37 -5.08 0.83 2.13
C ILE A 37 -3.93 0.38 3.03
N ARG A 38 -4.12 0.43 4.35
CA ARG A 38 -3.12 -0.02 5.33
C ARG A 38 -2.90 -1.53 5.26
N THR A 39 -3.96 -2.32 5.09
CA THR A 39 -3.86 -3.77 4.91
C THR A 39 -3.12 -4.11 3.62
N VAL A 40 -3.48 -3.46 2.50
CA VAL A 40 -2.83 -3.62 1.19
C VAL A 40 -1.33 -3.28 1.27
N ASP A 41 -0.97 -2.17 1.91
CA ASP A 41 0.43 -1.78 2.13
C ASP A 41 1.19 -2.79 3.02
N SER A 42 0.52 -3.35 4.04
CA SER A 42 1.13 -4.37 4.93
C SER A 42 1.37 -5.72 4.25
N VAL A 43 0.49 -6.10 3.32
CA VAL A 43 0.59 -7.34 2.53
C VAL A 43 1.62 -7.18 1.40
N ARG A 44 2.15 -5.96 1.18
CA ARG A 44 3.12 -5.60 0.12
C ARG A 44 2.59 -5.85 -1.28
N ILE A 45 1.31 -5.55 -1.47
CA ILE A 45 0.70 -5.45 -2.80
C ILE A 45 1.28 -4.21 -3.50
#